data_AF-A0A535JAV7-F1
#
_entry.id   AF-A0A535JAV7-F1
#
_cell.length_a   1.000
_cell.length_b   1.000
_cell.length_c   1.000
_cell.angle_alpha   90.00
_cell.angle_beta   90.00
_cell.angle_gamma   90.00
#
_symmetry.space_group_name_H-M   'P 1'
#
loop_
_entity.id
_entity.type
_entity.pdbx_description
1 polymer ?
#
loop_
_entity_poly.entity_id
_entity_poly.type
_entity_poly.pdbx_seq_one_letter_code
_entity_poly.pdbx_strand_id
1 'polypeptide(L)'
;MNLQLFADERYASPAVTAFRPPARVDARNLIRLLRDDHDTIVAGGQGKMEGQLVRVAHLGFVTLQDIVAFFSALELTLRDLNQPVEPGVAMTAALRAYAESQQQQSSRPAARASSTARPANDAVATRR
;
A
#
# COMPACT_ATOMS: atom_id res chain seq x y z
N MET A 1 7.10 7.45 -13.21
CA MET A 1 6.19 8.37 -12.49
C MET A 1 6.93 9.02 -11.33
N ASN A 2 6.75 10.31 -11.09
CA ASN A 2 7.42 11.04 -10.00
C ASN A 2 6.38 11.69 -9.08
N LEU A 3 5.68 10.86 -8.30
CA LEU A 3 4.64 11.30 -7.37
C LEU A 3 5.25 11.66 -6.02
N GLN A 4 4.72 12.69 -5.37
CA GLN A 4 5.21 13.13 -4.07
C GLN A 4 4.47 12.42 -2.94
N LEU A 5 5.21 11.80 -2.01
CA LEU A 5 4.63 11.26 -0.78
C LEU A 5 4.05 12.40 0.07
N PHE A 6 2.88 12.14 0.67
CA PHE A 6 2.25 13.11 1.55
C PHE A 6 2.89 13.13 2.94
N ALA A 7 3.31 11.96 3.43
CA ALA A 7 3.97 11.80 4.72
C ALA A 7 5.49 11.89 4.56
N ASP A 8 6.16 12.41 5.58
CA ASP A 8 7.60 12.25 5.76
C ASP A 8 7.89 10.76 6.01
N GLU A 9 8.88 10.22 5.30
CA GLU A 9 9.26 8.80 5.35
C GLU A 9 9.57 8.32 6.76
N ARG A 10 10.09 9.20 7.64
CA ARG A 10 10.39 8.88 9.04
C ARG A 10 9.15 8.49 9.85
N TYR A 11 7.97 8.91 9.39
CA TYR A 11 6.68 8.64 10.03
C TYR A 11 5.73 7.88 9.10
N ALA A 12 6.25 7.28 8.01
CA ALA A 12 5.45 6.55 7.05
C ALA A 12 4.84 5.28 7.68
N SER A 13 3.60 4.99 7.29
CA SER A 13 2.91 3.79 7.75
C SER A 13 3.31 2.58 6.92
N PRO A 14 3.53 1.41 7.54
CA PRO A 14 3.78 0.17 6.82
C PRO A 14 2.51 -0.41 6.16
N ALA A 15 1.32 0.15 6.43
CA ALA A 15 0.03 -0.41 5.99
C ALA A 15 -0.74 0.49 5.01
N VAL A 16 -0.38 1.77 4.89
CA VAL A 16 -1.03 2.72 3.98
C VAL A 16 -0.04 3.74 3.46
N THR A 17 -0.05 3.96 2.15
CA THR A 17 0.76 4.98 1.49
C THR A 17 -0.14 6.13 1.03
N ALA A 18 0.24 7.36 1.36
CA ALA A 18 -0.45 8.56 0.92
C ALA A 18 0.44 9.36 -0.02
N PHE A 19 -0.11 9.81 -1.15
CA PHE A 19 0.61 10.62 -2.13
C PHE A 19 -0.25 11.81 -2.60
N ARG A 20 0.42 12.86 -3.07
CA ARG A 20 -0.21 14.00 -3.72
C ARG A 20 -0.36 13.72 -5.21
N PRO A 21 -1.56 13.93 -5.79
CA PRO A 21 -1.70 13.92 -7.24
C PRO A 21 -0.72 14.91 -7.90
N PRO A 22 -0.31 14.66 -9.15
CA PRO A 22 0.49 15.62 -9.90
C PRO A 22 -0.17 17.00 -9.99
N ALA A 23 0.63 18.02 -10.29
CA ALA A 23 0.10 19.36 -10.55
C ALA A 23 -0.99 19.29 -11.64
N ARG A 24 -2.09 20.01 -11.42
CA ARG A 24 -3.26 20.07 -12.32
C ARG A 24 -4.12 18.80 -12.37
N VAL A 25 -3.86 17.80 -11.52
CA VAL A 25 -4.74 16.65 -11.32
C VAL A 25 -5.58 16.85 -10.05
N ASP A 26 -6.90 16.87 -10.20
CA ASP A 26 -7.81 16.84 -9.06
C ASP A 26 -7.86 15.43 -8.44
N ALA A 27 -7.71 15.35 -7.12
CA ALA A 27 -7.69 14.08 -6.40
C ALA A 27 -9.01 13.31 -6.53
N ARG A 28 -10.16 14.01 -6.49
CA ARG A 28 -11.48 13.36 -6.55
C ARG A 28 -11.73 12.76 -7.92
N ASN A 29 -11.36 13.49 -8.97
CA ASN A 29 -11.46 13.00 -10.35
C ASN A 29 -10.53 11.80 -10.57
N LEU A 30 -9.29 11.84 -10.08
CA LEU A 30 -8.37 10.71 -10.14
C LEU A 30 -8.95 9.46 -9.45
N ILE A 31 -9.47 9.61 -8.22
CA ILE A 31 -10.12 8.51 -7.48
C ILE A 31 -11.33 7.98 -8.25
N ARG A 32 -12.13 8.87 -8.84
CA ARG A 32 -13.31 8.52 -9.62
C ARG A 32 -12.92 7.68 -10.85
N LEU A 33 -11.95 8.12 -11.64
CA LEU A 33 -11.51 7.41 -12.84
C LEU A 33 -10.88 6.05 -12.51
N LEU A 34 -10.05 5.97 -11.45
CA LEU A 34 -9.49 4.69 -11.00
C LEU A 34 -10.58 3.66 -10.66
N ARG A 35 -11.66 4.09 -10.01
CA ARG A 35 -12.78 3.22 -9.68
C ARG A 35 -13.62 2.88 -10.91
N ASP A 36 -14.01 3.90 -11.67
CA ASP A 36 -15.01 3.76 -12.74
C ASP A 36 -14.44 3.04 -13.97
N ASP A 37 -13.15 3.25 -14.30
CA ASP A 37 -12.52 2.76 -15.54
C ASP A 37 -11.60 1.55 -15.31
N HIS A 38 -11.16 1.30 -14.07
CA HIS A 38 -10.17 0.27 -13.75
C HIS A 38 -10.52 -0.59 -12.54
N ASP A 39 -11.75 -0.50 -12.02
CA ASP A 39 -12.21 -1.23 -10.83
C ASP A 39 -11.28 -1.09 -9.61
N THR A 40 -10.50 -0.01 -9.56
CA THR A 40 -9.45 0.23 -8.57
C THR A 40 -9.93 1.22 -7.54
N ILE A 41 -10.27 0.72 -6.35
CA ILE A 41 -10.81 1.53 -5.26
C ILE A 41 -9.68 2.04 -4.36
N VAL A 42 -9.53 3.36 -4.31
CA VAL A 42 -8.61 4.06 -3.42
C VAL A 42 -9.34 5.12 -2.61
N ALA A 43 -8.74 5.56 -1.50
CA ALA A 43 -9.37 6.55 -0.62
C ALA A 43 -8.77 7.95 -0.84
N GLY A 44 -9.59 8.99 -0.65
CA GLY A 44 -9.09 10.37 -0.57
C GLY A 44 -8.62 10.75 0.84
N GLY A 45 -8.13 11.99 0.96
CA GLY A 45 -8.01 12.66 2.25
C GLY A 45 -9.37 12.95 2.90
N GLN A 46 -9.38 13.13 4.21
CA GLN A 46 -10.59 13.39 5.01
C GLN A 46 -10.51 14.75 5.70
N GLY A 47 -11.67 15.38 5.94
CA GLY A 47 -11.76 16.66 6.63
C GLY A 47 -10.91 17.74 5.96
N LYS A 48 -9.97 18.34 6.72
CA LYS A 48 -9.07 19.39 6.19
C LYS A 48 -8.18 18.92 5.04
N MET A 49 -8.03 17.61 4.83
CA MET A 49 -7.17 17.01 3.80
C MET A 49 -7.94 16.57 2.56
N GLU A 50 -9.26 16.77 2.53
CA GLU A 50 -10.11 16.39 1.40
C GLU A 50 -9.65 17.08 0.11
N GLY A 51 -9.54 16.32 -0.98
CA GLY A 51 -9.06 16.82 -2.27
C GLY A 51 -7.54 17.02 -2.39
N GLN A 52 -6.76 16.84 -1.31
CA GLN A 52 -5.32 17.13 -1.34
C GLN A 52 -4.42 15.92 -1.60
N LEU A 53 -4.92 14.71 -1.37
CA LEU A 53 -4.14 13.47 -1.42
C LEU A 53 -5.01 12.26 -1.75
N VAL A 54 -4.34 11.20 -2.18
CA VAL A 54 -4.89 9.86 -2.36
C VAL A 54 -4.16 8.91 -1.42
N ARG A 55 -4.89 7.94 -0.85
CA ARG A 55 -4.41 6.91 0.07
C ARG A 55 -4.65 5.53 -0.51
N VAL A 56 -3.59 4.73 -0.49
CA VAL A 56 -3.57 3.35 -0.96
C VAL A 56 -3.28 2.47 0.23
N ALA A 57 -4.27 1.71 0.67
CA ALA A 57 -4.10 0.73 1.74
C ALA A 57 -3.57 -0.58 1.14
N HIS A 58 -2.55 -1.15 1.74
CA HIS A 58 -1.92 -2.41 1.34
C HIS A 58 -1.86 -3.40 2.52
N LEU A 59 -2.94 -3.41 3.30
CA LEU A 59 -3.10 -4.23 4.49
C LEU A 59 -4.05 -5.40 4.24
N GLY A 60 -3.76 -6.54 4.85
CA GLY A 60 -4.64 -7.71 4.84
C GLY A 60 -4.33 -8.63 3.66
N PHE A 61 -5.37 -9.02 2.91
CA PHE A 61 -5.21 -9.90 1.76
C PHE A 61 -4.90 -9.07 0.51
N VAL A 62 -3.62 -8.79 0.32
CA VAL A 62 -3.09 -8.03 -0.82
C VAL A 62 -1.94 -8.82 -1.44
N THR A 63 -2.01 -9.04 -2.74
CA THR A 63 -1.03 -9.77 -3.52
C THR A 63 -0.16 -8.84 -4.34
N LEU A 64 0.96 -9.34 -4.87
CA LEU A 64 1.79 -8.58 -5.80
C LEU A 64 1.00 -8.14 -7.04
N GLN A 65 0.10 -9.01 -7.51
CA GLN A 65 -0.76 -8.76 -8.66
C GLN A 65 -1.68 -7.57 -8.44
N ASP A 66 -2.24 -7.43 -7.23
CA ASP A 66 -3.07 -6.28 -6.86
C ASP A 66 -2.27 -4.97 -6.91
N ILE A 67 -1.02 -5.00 -6.40
CA ILE A 67 -0.11 -3.84 -6.44
C ILE A 67 0.26 -3.47 -7.88
N VAL A 68 0.56 -4.47 -8.71
CA VAL A 68 0.88 -4.27 -10.13
C VAL A 68 -0.34 -3.69 -10.87
N ALA A 69 -1.52 -4.25 -10.66
CA ALA A 69 -2.77 -3.76 -11.25
C ALA A 69 -3.07 -2.31 -10.86
N PHE A 70 -2.88 -1.96 -9.58
CA PHE A 70 -3.00 -0.59 -9.11
C PHE A 70 -2.06 0.36 -9.86
N PHE A 71 -0.78 0.02 -10.00
CA PHE A 71 0.16 0.88 -10.72
C PHE A 71 -0.14 0.98 -12.21
N SER A 72 -0.60 -0.10 -12.86
CA SER A 72 -1.07 -0.06 -14.24
C SER A 72 -2.25 0.89 -14.41
N ALA A 73 -3.28 0.76 -13.55
CA ALA A 73 -4.44 1.65 -13.55
C ALA A 73 -4.03 3.11 -13.35
N LEU A 74 -3.14 3.37 -12.39
CA LEU A 74 -2.64 4.72 -12.11
C LEU A 74 -1.90 5.34 -13.30
N GLU A 75 -1.03 4.59 -13.98
CA GLU A 75 -0.33 5.10 -15.16
C GLU A 75 -1.29 5.46 -16.31
N LEU A 76 -2.27 4.58 -16.57
CA LEU A 76 -3.29 4.80 -17.60
C LEU A 76 -4.15 6.04 -17.25
N THR A 77 -4.68 6.10 -16.04
CA THR A 77 -5.50 7.24 -15.61
C THR A 77 -4.72 8.56 -15.64
N LEU A 78 -3.46 8.57 -15.21
CA LEU A 78 -2.64 9.78 -15.27
C LEU A 78 -2.36 10.22 -16.71
N ARG A 79 -2.18 9.26 -17.63
CA ARG A 79 -2.01 9.54 -19.06
C ARG A 79 -3.29 10.12 -19.67
N ASP A 80 -4.46 9.60 -19.31
CA ASP A 80 -5.75 10.13 -19.75
C ASP A 80 -5.99 11.55 -19.22
N LEU A 81 -5.42 11.86 -18.05
CA LEU A 81 -5.37 13.21 -17.47
C LEU A 81 -4.20 14.07 -18.00
N ASN A 82 -3.67 13.70 -19.17
CA ASN A 82 -2.59 14.40 -19.88
C ASN A 82 -1.31 14.60 -19.07
N GLN A 83 -1.00 13.72 -18.12
CA GLN A 83 0.26 13.74 -17.40
C GLN A 83 1.36 13.02 -18.20
N PRO A 84 2.61 13.53 -18.15
CA PRO A 84 3.74 12.91 -18.83
C PRO A 84 4.23 11.68 -18.07
N VAL A 85 3.51 10.57 -18.25
CA VAL A 85 3.84 9.28 -17.64
C VAL A 85 4.33 8.31 -18.72
N GLU A 86 5.52 7.77 -18.49
CA GLU A 86 6.10 6.71 -19.34
C GLU A 86 5.53 5.35 -18.88
N PRO A 87 4.89 4.57 -19.77
CA PRO A 87 4.24 3.32 -19.41
C PRO A 87 5.19 2.23 -18.91
N GLY A 88 4.82 1.53 -17.84
CA GLY A 88 5.54 0.39 -17.28
C GLY A 88 6.62 0.77 -16.27
N VAL A 89 6.92 2.05 -16.07
CA VAL A 89 7.95 2.50 -15.12
C VAL A 89 7.61 2.08 -13.69
N ALA A 90 6.38 2.29 -13.23
CA ALA A 90 6.02 1.99 -11.85
C ALA A 90 5.83 0.50 -11.59
N MET A 91 5.28 -0.25 -12.54
CA MET A 91 5.23 -1.70 -12.43
C MET A 91 6.65 -2.28 -12.33
N THR A 92 7.58 -1.81 -13.17
CA THR A 92 8.98 -2.24 -13.13
C THR A 92 9.62 -1.93 -11.78
N ALA A 93 9.38 -0.73 -11.23
CA ALA A 93 9.86 -0.35 -9.91
C ALA A 93 9.25 -1.22 -8.79
N ALA A 94 7.95 -1.49 -8.84
CA ALA A 94 7.25 -2.33 -7.86
C ALA A 94 7.75 -3.78 -7.87
N LEU A 95 7.91 -4.38 -9.06
CA LEU A 95 8.43 -5.74 -9.22
C LEU A 95 9.88 -5.85 -8.72
N ARG A 96 10.72 -4.85 -8.99
CA ARG A 96 12.09 -4.80 -8.47
C ARG A 96 12.10 -4.73 -6.94
N ALA A 97 11.34 -3.80 -6.35
CA ALA A 97 11.26 -3.66 -4.90
C ALA A 97 10.74 -4.95 -4.23
N TYR A 98 9.77 -5.63 -4.84
CA TYR A 98 9.29 -6.92 -4.36
C TYR A 98 10.39 -7.98 -4.39
N ALA A 99 11.11 -8.13 -5.50
CA ALA A 99 12.20 -9.10 -5.63
C ALA A 99 13.30 -8.87 -4.57
N GLU A 100 13.68 -7.62 -4.32
CA GLU A 100 14.65 -7.24 -3.28
C GLU A 100 14.13 -7.58 -1.87
N SER A 101 12.85 -7.34 -1.59
CA SER A 101 12.25 -7.66 -0.30
C SER A 101 12.26 -9.16 0.01
N GLN A 102 12.08 -10.02 -1.00
CA GLN A 102 12.12 -11.48 -0.82
C GLN A 102 13.52 -11.97 -0.41
N GLN A 103 14.57 -11.38 -0.99
CA GLN A 103 15.95 -11.69 -0.64
C GLN A 103 16.26 -11.28 0.81
N GLN A 104 15.76 -10.12 1.24
CA GLN A 104 15.89 -9.65 2.63
C GLN A 104 15.11 -10.51 3.62
N GLN A 105 13.92 -10.98 3.24
CA GLN A 105 13.12 -11.88 4.07
C GLN A 105 13.84 -13.22 4.29
N SER A 106 14.47 -13.77 3.24
CA SER A 106 15.23 -15.02 3.30
C SER A 106 16.54 -14.94 4.10
N SER A 107 17.10 -13.74 4.26
CA SER A 107 18.36 -13.49 4.97
C SER A 107 18.17 -13.02 6.41
N ARG A 108 16.94 -12.72 6.85
CA ARG A 108 16.65 -12.42 8.26
C ARG A 108 16.79 -13.69 9.10
N PRO A 109 17.65 -13.70 10.14
CA PRO A 109 17.68 -14.82 11.08
C PRO A 109 16.28 -14.97 11.69
N ALA A 110 15.78 -16.21 11.73
CA ALA A 110 14.50 -16.52 12.36
C ALA A 110 14.50 -15.89 13.76
N ALA A 111 13.66 -14.88 13.96
CA ALA A 111 13.53 -14.22 15.25
C ALA A 111 13.31 -15.31 16.30
N ARG A 112 14.21 -15.36 17.30
CA ARG A 112 14.21 -16.29 18.44
C ARG A 112 12.77 -16.65 18.80
N ALA A 113 12.40 -17.91 18.63
CA ALA A 113 11.21 -18.45 19.26
C ALA A 113 11.32 -18.11 20.76
N SER A 114 10.53 -17.14 21.22
CA SER A 114 10.47 -16.79 22.62
C SER A 114 9.84 -17.96 23.35
N SER A 115 10.70 -18.84 23.87
CA SER A 115 10.37 -19.77 24.93
C SER A 115 9.77 -18.99 26.10
N THR A 116 8.44 -18.96 26.14
CA THR A 116 7.69 -18.88 27.39
C THR A 116 6.72 -20.04 27.34
N ALA A 117 7.16 -21.18 27.86
CA ALA A 117 6.27 -22.28 28.20
C ALA A 117 5.13 -21.70 29.06
N ARG A 118 3.88 -21.90 28.63
CA ARG A 118 2.73 -21.72 29.54
C ARG A 118 2.93 -22.72 30.68
N PRO A 119 2.96 -22.31 31.96
CA PRO A 119 2.86 -23.29 33.02
C PRO A 119 1.49 -23.97 32.90
N ALA A 120 1.51 -25.29 32.75
CA ALA A 120 0.34 -26.12 32.94
C ALA A 120 -0.07 -25.97 34.41
N ASN A 121 -1.25 -25.44 34.68
CA ASN A 121 -1.86 -25.61 35.99
C ASN A 121 -2.95 -26.66 35.85
N ASP A 122 -2.59 -27.86 36.31
CA ASP A 122 -3.49 -28.98 36.53
C ASP A 122 -4.49 -28.66 37.65
N ALA A 123 -5.70 -29.19 37.45
CA ALA A 123 -6.61 -29.72 38.46
C ALA A 123 -6.94 -28.87 39.71
N VAL A 124 -8.17 -28.37 39.78
CA VAL A 124 -8.99 -28.54 40.99
C VAL A 124 -10.39 -29.01 40.59
N ALA A 125 -10.58 -30.33 40.62
CA ALA A 125 -11.88 -30.93 40.81
C ALA A 125 -12.12 -31.12 42.32
N THR A 126 -13.02 -30.32 42.90
CA THR A 126 -13.66 -30.59 44.19
C THR A 126 -14.91 -29.69 44.28
N ARG A 127 -16.11 -30.22 43.98
CA ARG A 127 -17.09 -30.89 44.87
C ARG A 127 -18.19 -29.92 45.35
N ARG A 128 -19.41 -30.28 44.92
CA ARG A 128 -20.76 -29.95 45.42
C ARG A 128 -21.34 -28.59 45.04
#